data_AF-A0A5S9M9R3-F1
#
_entry.id   AF-A0A5S9M9R3-F1
#
_cell.length_a   1.000
_cell.length_b   1.000
_cell.length_c   1.000
_cell.angle_alpha   90.00
_cell.angle_beta   90.00
_cell.angle_gamma   90.00
#
_symmetry.space_group_name_H-M   'P 1'
#
loop_
_entity.id
_entity.type
_entity.pdbx_description
1 polymer ?
#
loop_
_entity_poly.entity_id
_entity_poly.type
_entity_poly.pdbx_seq_one_letter_code
_entity_poly.pdbx_strand_id
1 'polypeptide(L)'
;MHSRQRKSDFQGDALAICRANLWLRTADRIKVQVAEFSAKTFDELFEQTKAIDWAAFLPKNSTFPVIGKSVKSQLASVPDCQRIVKKAIAQKLKSSYNIQSEWLEETGPEYKIEIALLKR
;
A
#
# COMPACT_ATOMS: atom_id res chain seq x y z
N MET A 1 20.47 21.81 2.40
CA MET A 1 19.16 21.92 1.71
C MET A 1 18.15 21.09 2.49
N HIS A 2 17.13 21.75 3.05
CA HIS A 2 16.13 21.13 3.92
C HIS A 2 15.18 20.24 3.10
N SER A 3 15.07 18.97 3.48
CA SER A 3 14.06 18.04 3.00
C SER A 3 12.68 18.56 3.40
N ARG A 4 11.96 19.24 2.49
CA ARG A 4 10.54 19.61 2.73
C ARG A 4 9.72 18.33 2.85
N GLN A 5 9.11 18.11 4.01
CA GLN A 5 8.08 17.10 4.19
C GLN A 5 6.87 17.48 3.33
N ARG A 6 6.64 16.74 2.24
CA ARG A 6 5.62 17.04 1.22
C ARG A 6 4.27 16.35 1.47
N LYS A 7 4.01 15.87 2.69
CA LYS A 7 2.74 15.23 3.04
C LYS A 7 2.11 15.89 4.26
N SER A 8 0.79 16.01 4.24
CA SER A 8 -0.04 16.39 5.39
C SER A 8 -1.02 15.26 5.64
N ASP A 9 -1.03 14.76 6.86
CA ASP A 9 -1.91 13.66 7.27
C ASP A 9 -3.15 14.25 7.98
N PHE A 10 -4.32 13.67 7.74
CA PHE A 10 -5.56 14.02 8.43
C PHE A 10 -6.42 12.76 8.63
N GLN A 11 -7.32 12.80 9.60
CA GLN A 11 -8.26 11.71 9.88
C GLN A 11 -9.64 12.04 9.35
N GLY A 12 -10.38 11.02 8.90
CA GLY A 12 -11.73 11.18 8.40
C GLY A 12 -12.36 9.85 7.99
N ASP A 13 -13.67 9.89 7.78
CA ASP A 13 -14.48 8.77 7.31
C ASP A 13 -14.43 8.63 5.77
N ALA A 14 -15.19 7.68 5.23
CA ALA A 14 -15.29 7.49 3.78
C ALA A 14 -15.73 8.76 3.04
N LEU A 15 -16.62 9.57 3.63
CA LEU A 15 -17.05 10.84 3.03
C LEU A 15 -15.93 11.88 3.03
N ALA A 16 -15.02 11.85 4.00
CA ALA A 16 -13.85 12.72 4.01
C ALA A 16 -12.94 12.48 2.80
N ILE A 17 -12.81 11.22 2.35
CA ILE A 17 -12.07 10.89 1.11
C ILE A 17 -12.71 11.59 -0.09
N CYS A 18 -14.04 11.50 -0.22
CA CYS A 18 -14.78 12.16 -1.31
C CYS A 18 -14.63 13.69 -1.24
N ARG A 19 -14.85 14.30 -0.07
CA ARG A 19 -14.72 15.76 0.11
C ARG A 19 -13.31 16.25 -0.17
N ALA A 20 -12.29 15.53 0.30
CA ALA A 20 -10.89 15.88 0.09
C ALA A 20 -10.55 15.92 -1.41
N ASN A 21 -10.98 14.91 -2.18
CA ASN A 21 -10.78 14.89 -3.63
C ASN A 21 -11.52 16.01 -4.38
N LEU A 22 -12.69 16.43 -3.89
CA LEU A 22 -13.48 17.48 -4.54
C LEU A 22 -13.04 18.91 -4.18
N TRP A 23 -12.57 19.14 -2.95
CA TRP A 23 -12.42 20.49 -2.41
C TRP A 23 -10.98 20.95 -2.21
N LEU A 24 -9.99 20.05 -2.15
CA LEU A 24 -8.60 20.46 -1.97
C LEU A 24 -8.00 20.98 -3.28
N ARG A 25 -7.72 22.28 -3.33
CA ARG A 25 -7.22 22.96 -4.55
C ARG A 25 -5.71 22.88 -4.75
N THR A 26 -4.97 22.52 -3.72
CA THR A 26 -3.49 22.54 -3.70
C THR A 26 -2.88 21.16 -3.42
N ALA A 27 -3.71 20.15 -3.17
CA ALA A 27 -3.23 18.80 -2.93
C ALA A 27 -3.03 18.06 -4.26
N ASP A 28 -1.86 17.47 -4.47
CA ASP A 28 -1.59 16.70 -5.68
C ASP A 28 -2.45 15.43 -5.77
N ARG A 29 -2.56 14.70 -4.64
CA ARG A 29 -3.29 13.41 -4.54
C ARG A 29 -3.75 13.15 -3.11
N ILE A 30 -4.90 12.51 -2.98
CA ILE A 30 -5.39 11.96 -1.72
C ILE A 30 -5.12 10.45 -1.69
N LYS A 31 -4.57 9.97 -0.58
CA LYS A 31 -4.26 8.55 -0.35
C LYS A 31 -4.78 8.13 1.00
N VAL A 32 -5.15 6.86 1.10
CA VAL A 32 -5.43 6.21 2.38
C VAL A 32 -4.13 5.60 2.89
N GLN A 33 -3.71 6.01 4.09
CA GLN A 33 -2.59 5.35 4.77
C GLN A 33 -3.10 4.04 5.38
N VAL A 34 -2.74 2.91 4.76
CA VAL A 34 -3.16 1.58 5.21
C VAL A 34 -2.37 1.11 6.42
N ALA A 35 -1.05 1.34 6.41
CA ALA A 35 -0.17 0.97 7.50
C ALA A 35 1.13 1.78 7.44
N GLU A 36 1.81 1.88 8.58
CA GLU A 36 3.17 2.37 8.71
C GLU A 36 3.92 1.52 9.73
N PHE A 37 5.09 1.02 9.34
CA PHE A 37 5.89 0.14 10.19
C PHE A 37 7.37 0.17 9.79
N SER A 38 8.22 -0.37 10.66
CA SER A 38 9.67 -0.45 10.41
C SER A 38 10.04 -1.83 9.90
N ALA A 39 10.74 -1.91 8.78
CA ALA A 39 11.29 -3.15 8.24
C ALA A 39 12.74 -2.93 7.78
N LYS A 40 13.66 -3.74 8.29
CA LYS A 40 15.09 -3.74 7.95
C LYS A 40 15.45 -4.88 7.01
N THR A 41 14.60 -5.91 6.94
CA THR A 41 14.79 -7.07 6.06
C THR A 41 13.59 -7.26 5.14
N PHE A 42 13.80 -8.03 4.06
CA PHE A 42 12.72 -8.41 3.14
C PHE A 42 11.68 -9.31 3.80
N ASP A 43 12.08 -10.16 4.74
CA ASP A 43 11.17 -11.02 5.50
C ASP A 43 10.29 -10.19 6.45
N GLU A 44 10.88 -9.21 7.15
CA GLU A 44 10.10 -8.27 7.97
C GLU A 44 9.11 -7.46 7.14
N LEU A 45 9.51 -7.02 5.93
CA LEU A 45 8.62 -6.33 5.01
C LEU A 45 7.46 -7.23 4.59
N PHE A 46 7.76 -8.50 4.29
CA PHE A 46 6.76 -9.49 3.88
C PHE A 46 5.74 -9.76 4.99
N GLU A 47 6.22 -10.15 6.18
CA GLU A 47 5.36 -10.56 7.30
C GLU A 47 4.51 -9.39 7.81
N GLN A 48 5.09 -8.19 7.97
CA GLN A 48 4.33 -7.02 8.40
C GLN A 48 3.31 -6.57 7.36
N THR A 49 3.64 -6.67 6.06
CA THR A 49 2.66 -6.41 5.00
C THR A 49 1.53 -7.44 5.05
N LYS A 50 1.84 -8.72 5.24
CA LYS A 50 0.85 -9.81 5.29
C LYS A 50 -0.07 -9.73 6.52
N ALA A 51 0.41 -9.15 7.63
CA ALA A 51 -0.37 -9.00 8.85
C ALA A 51 -1.55 -8.01 8.73
N ILE A 52 -1.47 -7.06 7.79
CA ILE A 52 -2.53 -6.07 7.54
C ILE A 52 -3.81 -6.76 7.08
N ASP A 53 -4.97 -6.29 7.55
CA ASP A 53 -6.25 -6.77 7.04
C ASP A 53 -6.60 -6.16 5.67
N TRP A 54 -5.95 -6.68 4.61
CA TRP A 54 -6.17 -6.21 3.25
C TRP A 54 -7.61 -6.39 2.75
N ALA A 55 -8.38 -7.33 3.31
CA ALA A 55 -9.77 -7.57 2.90
C ALA A 55 -10.71 -6.41 3.31
N ALA A 56 -10.30 -5.57 4.28
CA ALA A 56 -11.01 -4.34 4.61
C ALA A 56 -10.90 -3.26 3.52
N PHE A 57 -9.91 -3.37 2.63
CA PHE A 57 -9.63 -2.37 1.59
C PHE A 57 -9.80 -2.89 0.17
N LEU A 58 -9.54 -4.18 -0.06
CA LEU A 58 -9.43 -4.79 -1.37
C LEU A 58 -10.45 -5.92 -1.52
N PRO A 59 -11.43 -5.79 -2.44
CA PRO A 59 -12.33 -6.88 -2.80
C PRO A 59 -11.57 -8.11 -3.34
N LYS A 60 -12.23 -9.28 -3.28
CA LYS A 60 -11.70 -10.57 -3.74
C LYS A 60 -11.10 -10.54 -5.15
N ASN A 61 -11.74 -9.84 -6.08
CA ASN A 61 -11.35 -9.76 -7.49
C ASN A 61 -10.55 -8.49 -7.84
N SER A 62 -10.09 -7.73 -6.84
CA SER A 62 -9.41 -6.45 -7.06
C SER A 62 -8.15 -6.59 -7.92
N THR A 63 -7.92 -5.60 -8.78
CA THR A 63 -6.63 -5.42 -9.46
C THR A 63 -5.77 -4.50 -8.62
N PHE A 64 -4.57 -4.89 -8.20
CA PHE A 64 -3.78 -4.10 -7.25
C PHE A 64 -2.32 -3.93 -7.68
N PRO A 65 -2.02 -3.01 -8.61
CA PRO A 65 -0.64 -2.73 -9.00
C PRO A 65 0.13 -2.09 -7.84
N VAL A 66 1.33 -2.59 -7.60
CA VAL A 66 2.21 -2.12 -6.51
C VAL A 66 3.32 -1.24 -7.08
N ILE A 67 3.33 0.03 -6.69
CA ILE A 67 4.36 1.00 -7.06
C ILE A 67 5.26 1.32 -5.86
N GLY A 68 6.56 1.43 -6.09
CA GLY A 68 7.53 1.72 -5.02
C GLY A 68 8.21 3.07 -5.19
N LYS A 69 8.48 3.74 -4.07
CA LYS A 69 9.35 4.91 -3.96
C LYS A 69 10.32 4.67 -2.80
N SER A 70 11.60 4.87 -3.04
CA SER A 70 12.64 4.76 -1.99
C SER A 70 13.44 6.04 -1.93
N VAL A 71 13.63 6.55 -0.72
CA VAL A 71 14.52 7.67 -0.43
C VAL A 71 15.52 7.23 0.63
N LYS A 72 16.74 6.89 0.20
CA LYS A 72 17.90 6.55 1.05
C LYS A 72 17.65 5.40 2.05
N SER A 73 16.86 4.40 1.69
CA SER A 73 16.51 3.27 2.57
C SER A 73 17.44 2.06 2.42
N GLN A 74 17.57 1.24 3.47
CA GLN A 74 18.41 0.03 3.51
C GLN A 74 17.96 -1.04 2.49
N LEU A 75 16.65 -1.16 2.29
CA LEU A 75 16.08 -1.93 1.19
C LEU A 75 16.19 -1.11 -0.10
N ALA A 76 17.34 -1.25 -0.78
CA ALA A 76 17.70 -0.42 -1.92
C ALA A 76 16.94 -0.79 -3.21
N SER A 77 16.58 -2.06 -3.38
CA SER A 77 15.89 -2.54 -4.58
C SER A 77 14.38 -2.29 -4.49
N VAL A 78 13.94 -1.20 -5.12
CA VAL A 78 12.52 -0.86 -5.25
C VAL A 78 11.73 -1.97 -5.95
N PRO A 79 12.20 -2.57 -7.07
CA PRO A 79 11.50 -3.67 -7.72
C PRO A 79 11.28 -4.88 -6.82
N ASP A 80 12.27 -5.24 -5.99
CA ASP A 80 12.14 -6.38 -5.08
C ASP A 80 11.11 -6.09 -3.98
N CYS A 81 11.12 -4.87 -3.44
CA CYS A 81 10.11 -4.45 -2.46
C CYS A 81 8.69 -4.52 -3.05
N GLN A 82 8.51 -4.09 -4.30
CA GLN A 82 7.21 -4.17 -4.99
C GLN A 82 6.75 -5.63 -5.13
N ARG A 83 7.65 -6.53 -5.57
CA ARG A 83 7.34 -7.97 -5.74
C ARG A 83 6.98 -8.62 -4.39
N ILE A 84 7.75 -8.33 -3.35
CA ILE A 84 7.55 -8.88 -2.01
C ILE A 84 6.22 -8.43 -1.43
N VAL A 85 5.92 -7.13 -1.51
CA VAL A 85 4.65 -6.59 -1.02
C VAL A 85 3.47 -7.13 -1.82
N LYS A 86 3.56 -7.20 -3.16
CA LYS A 86 2.52 -7.81 -4.01
C LYS A 86 2.25 -9.26 -3.59
N LYS A 87 3.31 -10.04 -3.34
CA LYS A 87 3.20 -11.43 -2.87
C LYS A 87 2.54 -11.52 -1.49
N ALA A 88 2.93 -10.66 -0.55
CA ALA A 88 2.36 -10.62 0.80
C ALA A 88 0.85 -10.31 0.78
N ILE A 89 0.45 -9.29 0.02
CA ILE A 89 -0.96 -8.92 -0.17
C ILE A 89 -1.74 -10.08 -0.78
N ALA A 90 -1.24 -10.68 -1.86
CA ALA A 90 -1.91 -11.80 -2.51
C ALA A 90 -2.11 -12.99 -1.56
N GLN A 91 -1.09 -13.34 -0.75
CA GLN A 91 -1.23 -14.40 0.25
C GLN A 91 -2.28 -14.07 1.32
N LYS A 92 -2.29 -12.83 1.81
CA LYS A 92 -3.27 -12.39 2.81
C LYS A 92 -4.69 -12.41 2.24
N LEU A 93 -4.91 -11.91 1.03
CA LEU A 93 -6.23 -11.94 0.38
C LEU A 93 -6.72 -13.36 0.13
N LYS A 94 -5.84 -14.28 -0.30
CA LYS A 94 -6.22 -15.70 -0.44
C LYS A 94 -6.71 -16.30 0.87
N SER A 95 -5.99 -16.03 1.97
CA SER A 95 -6.40 -16.49 3.29
C SER A 95 -7.69 -15.83 3.76
N SER A 96 -7.87 -14.53 3.58
CA SER A 96 -9.07 -13.80 4.04
C SER A 96 -10.33 -14.20 3.27
N TYR A 97 -10.21 -14.56 1.99
CA TYR A 97 -11.35 -14.94 1.13
C TYR A 97 -11.45 -16.44 0.87
N ASN A 98 -10.70 -17.28 1.59
CA ASN A 98 -10.68 -18.74 1.44
C ASN A 98 -10.47 -19.20 -0.02
N ILE A 99 -9.54 -18.55 -0.73
CA ILE A 99 -9.25 -18.84 -2.13
C ILE A 99 -8.25 -20.01 -2.19
N GLN A 100 -8.71 -21.14 -2.73
CA GLN A 100 -7.88 -22.35 -2.90
C GLN A 100 -7.11 -22.39 -4.23
N SER A 101 -7.45 -21.52 -5.18
CA SER A 101 -6.77 -21.45 -6.47
C SER A 101 -5.33 -20.97 -6.35
N GLU A 102 -4.48 -21.46 -7.26
CA GLU A 102 -3.08 -21.04 -7.34
C GLU A 102 -2.93 -19.57 -7.78
N TRP A 103 -3.88 -19.05 -8.55
CA TRP A 103 -3.93 -17.64 -8.96
C TRP A 103 -5.07 -16.88 -8.28
N LEU A 104 -4.88 -15.58 -8.14
CA LEU A 104 -5.91 -14.65 -7.70
C LEU A 104 -6.42 -13.90 -8.94
N GLU A 105 -7.73 -13.89 -9.16
CA GLU A 105 -8.33 -13.21 -10.31
C GLU A 105 -8.30 -11.70 -10.10
N GLU A 106 -7.54 -10.98 -10.92
CA GLU A 106 -7.44 -9.52 -10.92
C GLU A 106 -8.28 -8.95 -12.08
N THR A 107 -9.62 -9.13 -12.00
CA THR A 107 -10.58 -8.73 -13.05
C THR A 107 -11.48 -7.57 -12.64
N GLY A 108 -11.42 -7.18 -11.36
CA GLY A 108 -12.20 -6.11 -10.76
C GLY A 108 -11.49 -4.75 -10.78
N PRO A 109 -12.00 -3.76 -10.03
CA PRO A 109 -11.50 -2.39 -10.04
C PRO A 109 -10.02 -2.29 -9.61
N GLU A 110 -9.31 -1.28 -10.12
CA GLU A 110 -7.91 -1.02 -9.80
C GLU A 110 -7.76 -0.27 -8.46
N TYR A 111 -6.92 -0.83 -7.58
CA TYR A 111 -6.47 -0.23 -6.33
C TYR A 111 -4.94 -0.11 -6.35
N LYS A 112 -4.45 1.06 -6.76
CA LYS A 112 -3.02 1.32 -6.83
C LYS A 112 -2.42 1.45 -5.43
N ILE A 113 -1.48 0.56 -5.10
CA ILE A 113 -0.81 0.51 -3.80
C ILE A 113 0.57 1.15 -3.95
N GLU A 114 0.90 2.11 -3.08
CA GLU A 114 2.21 2.75 -3.04
C GLU A 114 2.99 2.36 -1.78
N ILE A 115 4.22 1.91 -1.98
CA ILE A 115 5.20 1.68 -0.92
C ILE A 115 6.14 2.88 -0.89
N ALA A 116 6.24 3.54 0.27
CA ALA A 116 7.19 4.62 0.50
C ALA A 116 8.22 4.18 1.54
N LEU A 117 9.45 3.91 1.11
CA LEU A 117 10.56 3.55 1.99
C LEU A 117 11.32 4.83 2.36
N LEU A 118 11.13 5.28 3.59
CA LEU A 118 11.80 6.45 4.15
C LEU A 118 12.79 6.01 5.23
N LYS A 119 14.03 6.50 5.15
CA LYS A 119 14.97 6.41 6.26
C LYS A 119 14.47 7.26 7.42
N ARG A 120 14.21 6.63 8.58
CA ARG A 120 14.15 7.32 9.86
C ARG A 120 15.54 7.33 10.49
#